data_AF-A0A9D8L2H7-F1
#
_entry.id   AF-A0A9D8L2H7-F1
#
_cell.length_a   1.000
_cell.length_b   1.000
_cell.length_c   1.000
_cell.angle_alpha   90.00
_cell.angle_beta   90.00
_cell.angle_gamma   90.00
#
_symmetry.space_group_name_H-M   'P 1'
#
loop_
_entity.id
_entity.type
_entity.pdbx_description
1 polymer ?
#
loop_
_entity_poly.entity_id
_entity_poly.type
_entity_poly.pdbx_seq_one_letter_code
_entity_poly.pdbx_strand_id
1 'polypeptide(L)'
;ARLISKYDLLAVPVVDRGGHVLGIVTVDDVIDAILEEGTEDVQKFGGTEALDEPYMQIGFGTMIRKRAGWLCVLFLSEMLTASAMQHFDSELQRAIVLALFIPLIMSSGGNSGSQATSLIIRALALREVRLRDWWKVVLREFPTGIVLGCTLGVIAIIRITVWQEAGFYDYGEHWPLVALTVAISLVGLVTFGSVVGAMLPFVLKRIGFDPANASAPFIATLVDVTGLVIYFSVASVILGGVLL
;
A
#
# COMPACT_ATOMS: atom_id res chain seq x y z
N ALA A 1 25.28 14.82 -2.16
CA ALA A 1 24.46 14.25 -3.25
C ALA A 1 24.13 15.23 -4.38
N ARG A 2 23.04 16.02 -4.29
CA ARG A 2 22.51 16.75 -5.47
C ARG A 2 23.45 17.79 -6.09
N LEU A 3 24.21 18.55 -5.29
CA LEU A 3 25.16 19.54 -5.82
C LEU A 3 26.27 18.85 -6.63
N ILE A 4 26.83 17.76 -6.07
CA ILE A 4 27.82 16.91 -6.73
C ILE A 4 27.27 16.38 -8.05
N SER A 5 26.08 15.77 -8.05
CA SER A 5 25.45 15.21 -9.25
C SER A 5 25.00 16.26 -10.29
N LYS A 6 24.58 17.45 -9.87
CA LYS A 6 24.10 18.49 -10.80
C LYS A 6 25.25 19.17 -11.56
N TYR A 7 26.41 19.29 -10.93
CA TYR A 7 27.55 20.06 -11.45
C TYR A 7 28.77 19.17 -11.75
N ASP A 8 28.59 17.84 -11.73
CA ASP A 8 29.64 16.84 -11.95
C ASP A 8 30.92 17.09 -11.14
N LEU A 9 30.75 17.45 -9.86
CA LEU A 9 31.84 17.80 -8.96
C LEU A 9 32.47 16.54 -8.34
N LEU A 10 33.79 16.54 -8.15
CA LEU A 10 34.46 15.45 -7.42
C LEU A 10 34.42 15.65 -5.90
N ALA A 11 34.29 16.90 -5.44
CA ALA A 11 34.15 17.25 -4.03
C ALA A 11 33.45 18.61 -3.88
N VAL A 12 32.83 18.83 -2.72
CA VAL A 12 32.21 20.12 -2.34
C VAL A 12 32.80 20.58 -1.01
N PRO A 13 33.30 21.83 -0.90
CA PRO A 13 33.76 22.36 0.37
C PRO A 13 32.59 22.62 1.33
N VAL A 14 32.76 22.23 2.59
CA VAL A 14 31.86 22.56 3.69
C VAL A 14 32.40 23.82 4.36
N VAL A 15 31.56 24.85 4.48
CA VAL A 15 31.94 26.15 5.05
C VAL A 15 31.13 26.49 6.30
N ASP A 16 31.72 27.25 7.22
CA ASP A 16 31.01 27.81 8.36
C ASP A 16 30.13 29.02 7.97
N ARG A 17 29.43 29.62 8.95
CA ARG A 17 28.60 30.82 8.71
C ARG A 17 29.41 32.06 8.29
N GLY A 18 30.71 32.08 8.58
CA GLY A 18 31.65 33.15 8.18
C GLY A 18 32.28 32.93 6.80
N GLY A 19 32.01 31.80 6.14
CA GLY A 19 32.58 31.45 4.85
C GLY A 19 33.96 30.77 4.93
N HIS A 20 34.41 30.38 6.12
CA HIS A 20 35.66 29.63 6.29
C HIS A 20 35.44 28.15 5.94
N VAL A 21 36.39 27.54 5.23
CA VAL A 21 36.34 26.12 4.86
C VAL A 21 36.65 25.27 6.09
N LEU A 22 35.70 24.41 6.46
CA LEU A 22 35.83 23.43 7.55
C LEU A 22 36.32 22.07 7.05
N GLY A 23 36.06 21.75 5.78
CA GLY A 23 36.42 20.46 5.18
C GLY A 23 35.85 20.31 3.77
N ILE A 24 35.90 19.09 3.24
CA ILE A 24 35.31 18.71 1.95
C ILE A 24 34.45 17.47 2.13
N VAL A 25 33.45 17.33 1.27
CA VAL A 25 32.70 16.09 1.07
C VAL A 25 33.00 15.61 -0.34
N THR A 26 33.48 14.38 -0.49
CA THR A 26 33.87 13.81 -1.78
C THR A 26 32.71 13.08 -2.45
N VAL A 27 32.89 12.76 -3.74
CA VAL A 27 31.87 12.04 -4.52
C VAL A 27 31.67 10.61 -4.04
N ASP A 28 32.72 9.93 -3.55
CA ASP A 28 32.66 8.58 -2.98
C ASP A 28 31.81 8.54 -1.70
N ASP A 29 32.05 9.45 -0.74
CA ASP A 29 31.20 9.59 0.46
C ASP A 29 29.72 9.79 0.10
N VAL A 30 29.47 10.54 -0.98
CA VAL A 30 28.12 10.81 -1.45
C VAL A 30 27.47 9.60 -2.14
N ILE A 31 28.24 8.79 -2.85
CA ILE A 31 27.73 7.56 -3.46
C ILE A 31 27.36 6.57 -2.37
N ASP A 32 28.21 6.40 -1.36
CA ASP A 32 27.96 5.50 -0.23
C ASP A 32 26.71 5.92 0.54
N ALA A 33 26.57 7.21 0.85
CA ALA A 33 25.38 7.74 1.51
C ALA A 33 24.08 7.51 0.71
N ILE A 34 24.12 7.63 -0.63
CA ILE A 34 22.94 7.37 -1.48
C ILE A 34 22.56 5.88 -1.45
N LEU A 35 23.56 4.99 -1.45
CA LEU A 35 23.32 3.54 -1.37
C LEU A 35 22.75 3.14 -0.01
N GLU A 36 23.26 3.73 1.07
CA GLU A 36 22.76 3.51 2.43
C GLU A 36 21.32 4.02 2.61
N GLU A 37 21.04 5.27 2.24
CA GLU A 37 19.68 5.87 2.29
C GLU A 37 18.70 5.05 1.45
N GLY A 38 19.09 4.65 0.23
CA GLY A 38 18.25 3.81 -0.62
C GLY A 38 17.99 2.41 -0.04
N THR A 39 18.95 1.84 0.67
CA THR A 39 18.79 0.54 1.34
C THR A 39 17.86 0.65 2.55
N GLU A 40 18.03 1.70 3.36
CA GLU A 40 17.16 2.02 4.49
C GLU A 40 15.71 2.22 4.05
N ASP A 41 15.47 3.00 2.99
CA ASP A 41 14.14 3.25 2.45
C ASP A 41 13.43 1.96 2.02
N VAL A 42 14.16 1.05 1.36
CA VAL A 42 13.62 -0.25 0.93
C VAL A 42 13.25 -1.13 2.14
N GLN A 43 14.09 -1.14 3.18
CA GLN A 43 13.83 -1.93 4.39
C GLN A 43 12.64 -1.39 5.19
N LYS A 44 12.55 -0.06 5.34
CA LYS A 44 11.40 0.62 5.96
C LYS A 44 10.11 0.35 5.19
N PHE A 45 10.15 0.41 3.86
CA PHE A 45 8.99 0.10 3.03
C PHE A 45 8.50 -1.35 3.21
N GLY A 46 9.41 -2.29 3.47
CA GLY A 46 9.10 -3.67 3.81
C GLY A 46 8.46 -3.87 5.18
N GLY A 47 8.33 -2.81 6.00
CA GLY A 47 7.83 -2.90 7.35
C GLY A 47 8.86 -3.48 8.33
N THR A 48 10.11 -3.04 8.20
CA THR A 48 11.19 -3.40 9.12
C THR A 48 11.97 -2.15 9.49
N GLU A 49 12.47 -2.09 10.71
CA GLU A 49 13.49 -1.09 11.03
C GLU A 49 14.75 -1.35 10.23
N ALA A 50 15.43 -0.28 9.80
CA ALA A 50 16.65 -0.39 9.02
C ALA A 50 17.73 -1.20 9.76
N LEU A 51 18.45 -1.99 9.00
CA LEU A 51 19.55 -2.82 9.46
C LEU A 51 20.84 -2.02 9.39
N ASP A 52 21.55 -1.95 10.52
CA ASP A 52 22.77 -1.16 10.65
C ASP A 52 24.03 -1.96 10.21
N GLU A 53 23.87 -3.25 9.88
CA GLU A 53 24.95 -4.19 9.53
C GLU A 53 24.51 -5.12 8.39
N PRO A 54 25.44 -5.76 7.66
CA PRO A 54 25.11 -6.73 6.62
C PRO A 54 24.23 -7.88 7.15
N TYR A 55 23.21 -8.28 6.38
CA TYR A 55 22.17 -9.25 6.80
C TYR A 55 22.69 -10.50 7.53
N MET A 56 23.75 -11.14 7.01
CA MET A 56 24.31 -12.38 7.58
C MET A 56 25.12 -12.17 8.87
N GLN A 57 25.46 -10.93 9.21
CA GLN A 57 26.23 -10.57 10.41
C GLN A 57 25.31 -10.23 11.59
N ILE A 58 24.04 -9.92 11.32
CA ILE A 58 23.09 -9.54 12.35
C ILE A 58 22.74 -10.74 13.23
N GLY A 59 23.00 -10.60 14.52
CA GLY A 59 22.60 -11.60 15.51
C GLY A 59 21.08 -11.83 15.54
N PHE A 60 20.68 -13.07 15.81
CA PHE A 60 19.27 -13.49 15.86
C PHE A 60 18.39 -12.60 16.76
N GLY A 61 18.88 -12.20 17.94
CA GLY A 61 18.14 -11.31 18.85
C GLY A 61 17.91 -9.91 18.29
N THR A 62 18.90 -9.35 17.56
CA THR A 62 18.77 -8.06 16.89
C THR A 62 17.76 -8.14 15.75
N MET A 63 17.78 -9.22 14.97
CA MET A 63 16.79 -9.47 13.91
C MET A 63 15.36 -9.51 14.45
N ILE A 64 15.14 -10.18 15.58
CA ILE A 64 13.83 -10.19 16.23
C ILE A 64 13.43 -8.77 16.64
N ARG A 65 14.31 -8.03 17.33
CA ARG A 65 13.99 -6.67 17.79
C ARG A 65 13.60 -5.73 16.66
N LYS A 66 14.33 -5.76 15.53
CA LYS A 66 14.10 -4.89 14.36
C LYS A 66 12.80 -5.21 13.60
N ARG A 67 12.19 -6.38 13.82
CA ARG A 67 10.97 -6.84 13.13
C ARG A 67 9.75 -6.96 14.04
N ALA A 68 9.94 -7.45 15.27
CA ALA A 68 8.87 -7.79 16.20
C ALA A 68 8.03 -6.56 16.56
N GLY A 69 8.66 -5.40 16.80
CA GLY A 69 7.94 -4.16 17.09
C GLY A 69 6.94 -3.83 15.98
N TRP A 70 7.39 -3.84 14.73
CA TRP A 70 6.53 -3.55 13.58
C TRP A 70 5.48 -4.63 13.35
N LEU A 71 5.85 -5.91 13.43
CA LEU A 71 4.90 -7.02 13.31
C LEU A 71 3.80 -6.97 14.38
N CYS A 72 4.13 -6.63 15.63
CA CYS A 72 3.14 -6.46 16.68
C CYS A 72 2.17 -5.31 16.38
N VAL A 73 2.68 -4.17 15.89
CA VAL A 73 1.83 -3.03 15.50
C VAL A 73 0.89 -3.40 14.34
N LEU A 74 1.41 -4.08 13.32
CA LEU A 74 0.61 -4.55 12.19
C LEU A 74 -0.45 -5.57 12.63
N PHE A 75 -0.07 -6.54 13.45
CA PHE A 75 -0.99 -7.55 13.97
C PHE A 75 -2.13 -6.93 14.79
N LEU A 76 -1.81 -6.00 15.70
CA LEU A 76 -2.83 -5.27 16.47
C LEU A 76 -3.74 -4.44 15.57
N SER A 77 -3.20 -3.86 14.50
CA SER A 77 -3.98 -3.13 13.51
C SER A 77 -4.91 -4.08 12.72
N GLU A 78 -4.43 -5.27 12.39
CA GLU A 78 -5.19 -6.30 11.67
C GLU A 78 -6.31 -6.92 12.51
N MET A 79 -6.21 -6.87 13.85
CA MET A 79 -7.33 -7.24 14.73
C MET A 79 -8.58 -6.37 14.52
N LEU A 80 -8.44 -5.16 13.96
CA LEU A 80 -9.57 -4.33 13.55
C LEU A 80 -10.35 -4.97 12.39
N THR A 81 -9.67 -5.70 11.50
CA THR A 81 -10.30 -6.46 10.42
C THR A 81 -11.20 -7.55 10.99
N ALA A 82 -10.75 -8.26 12.02
CA ALA A 82 -11.58 -9.26 12.70
C ALA A 82 -12.83 -8.62 13.35
N SER A 83 -12.68 -7.43 13.93
CA SER A 83 -13.82 -6.68 14.49
C SER A 83 -14.80 -6.21 13.41
N ALA A 84 -14.29 -5.78 12.25
CA ALA A 84 -15.12 -5.43 11.09
C ALA A 84 -15.85 -6.65 10.53
N MET A 85 -15.21 -7.82 10.48
CA MET A 85 -15.88 -9.07 10.08
C MET A 85 -17.00 -9.46 11.04
N GLN A 86 -16.82 -9.29 12.35
CA GLN A 86 -17.87 -9.56 13.34
C GLN A 86 -19.12 -8.69 13.12
N HIS A 87 -18.94 -7.45 12.63
CA HIS A 87 -20.06 -6.58 12.30
C HIS A 87 -20.92 -7.12 11.15
N PHE A 88 -20.31 -7.77 10.17
CA PHE A 88 -20.97 -8.34 8.98
C PHE A 88 -21.23 -9.85 9.08
N ASP A 89 -21.18 -10.43 10.29
CA ASP A 89 -21.36 -11.88 10.49
C ASP A 89 -22.74 -12.36 10.01
N SER A 90 -23.77 -11.53 10.18
CA SER A 90 -25.14 -11.88 9.78
C SER A 90 -25.29 -11.99 8.26
N GLU A 91 -24.62 -11.11 7.52
CA GLU A 91 -24.58 -11.07 6.06
C GLU A 91 -23.75 -12.24 5.54
N LEU A 92 -22.63 -12.53 6.19
CA LEU A 92 -21.76 -13.67 5.85
C LEU A 92 -22.50 -15.01 5.99
N GLN A 93 -23.31 -15.16 7.05
CA GLN A 93 -24.13 -16.37 7.25
C GLN A 93 -25.21 -16.53 6.17
N ARG A 94 -25.78 -15.42 5.68
CA ARG A 94 -26.79 -15.43 4.60
C ARG A 94 -26.18 -15.74 3.24
N ALA A 95 -24.97 -15.23 2.98
CA ALA A 95 -24.29 -15.39 1.71
C ALA A 95 -22.83 -15.86 1.90
N ILE A 96 -22.66 -17.11 2.33
CA ILE A 96 -21.33 -17.72 2.60
C ILE A 96 -20.41 -17.66 1.37
N VAL A 97 -20.99 -17.69 0.16
CA VAL A 97 -20.26 -17.57 -1.11
C VAL A 97 -19.44 -16.27 -1.19
N LEU A 98 -19.88 -15.19 -0.54
CA LEU A 98 -19.15 -13.91 -0.51
C LEU A 98 -17.81 -14.03 0.24
N ALA A 99 -17.72 -14.94 1.21
CA ALA A 99 -16.50 -15.19 1.99
C ALA A 99 -15.33 -15.62 1.11
N LEU A 100 -15.62 -16.36 0.03
CA LEU A 100 -14.62 -16.88 -0.91
C LEU A 100 -13.85 -15.77 -1.63
N PHE A 101 -14.46 -14.60 -1.78
CA PHE A 101 -13.87 -13.47 -2.51
C PHE A 101 -13.20 -12.46 -1.59
N ILE A 102 -13.33 -12.58 -0.26
CA ILE A 102 -12.69 -11.66 0.70
C ILE A 102 -11.18 -11.58 0.44
N PRO A 103 -10.40 -12.69 0.40
CA PRO A 103 -8.94 -12.58 0.22
C PRO A 103 -8.54 -11.92 -1.09
N LEU A 104 -9.30 -12.19 -2.16
CA LEU A 104 -9.06 -11.61 -3.49
C LEU A 104 -9.26 -10.10 -3.49
N ILE A 105 -10.36 -9.65 -2.87
CA ILE A 105 -10.74 -8.25 -2.80
C ILE A 105 -9.71 -7.47 -1.96
N MET A 106 -9.40 -7.97 -0.78
CA MET A 106 -8.47 -7.38 0.19
C MET A 106 -7.06 -7.23 -0.41
N SER A 107 -6.56 -8.33 -1.00
CA SER A 107 -5.25 -8.32 -1.67
C SER A 107 -5.20 -7.34 -2.85
N SER A 108 -6.27 -7.22 -3.63
CA SER A 108 -6.30 -6.31 -4.79
C SER A 108 -6.12 -4.85 -4.38
N GLY A 109 -6.78 -4.41 -3.30
CA GLY A 109 -6.61 -3.06 -2.77
C GLY A 109 -5.25 -2.83 -2.13
N GLY A 110 -4.78 -3.76 -1.30
CA GLY A 110 -3.46 -3.66 -0.67
C GLY A 110 -2.32 -3.60 -1.68
N ASN A 111 -2.38 -4.40 -2.74
CA ASN A 111 -1.41 -4.39 -3.84
C ASN A 111 -1.43 -3.06 -4.60
N SER A 112 -2.63 -2.57 -4.93
CA SER A 112 -2.80 -1.29 -5.62
C SER A 112 -2.29 -0.11 -4.79
N GLY A 113 -2.63 -0.07 -3.50
CA GLY A 113 -2.13 0.96 -2.59
C GLY A 113 -0.61 0.91 -2.39
N SER A 114 -0.03 -0.29 -2.27
CA SER A 114 1.42 -0.46 -2.16
C SER A 114 2.17 0.02 -3.41
N GLN A 115 1.62 -0.24 -4.60
CA GLN A 115 2.16 0.26 -5.87
C GLN A 115 2.14 1.79 -5.91
N ALA A 116 0.99 2.41 -5.61
CA ALA A 116 0.85 3.86 -5.60
C ALA A 116 1.81 4.52 -4.59
N THR A 117 1.96 3.91 -3.42
CA THR A 117 2.85 4.40 -2.35
C THR A 117 4.31 4.38 -2.76
N SER A 118 4.78 3.27 -3.31
CA SER A 118 6.17 3.14 -3.78
C SER A 118 6.51 4.21 -4.82
N LEU A 119 5.60 4.47 -5.77
CA LEU A 119 5.74 5.53 -6.77
C LEU A 119 5.83 6.92 -6.13
N ILE A 120 4.99 7.21 -5.14
CA ILE A 120 4.96 8.52 -4.46
C ILE A 120 6.14 8.73 -3.52
N ILE A 121 6.58 7.71 -2.77
CA ILE A 121 7.79 7.78 -1.94
C ILE A 121 8.98 8.17 -2.82
N ARG A 122 9.17 7.46 -3.94
CA ARG A 122 10.23 7.76 -4.90
C ARG A 122 10.11 9.17 -5.47
N ALA A 123 8.91 9.58 -5.90
CA ALA A 123 8.71 10.91 -6.46
C ALA A 123 8.97 12.04 -5.43
N LEU A 124 8.65 11.79 -4.15
CA LEU A 124 8.96 12.71 -3.04
C LEU A 124 10.47 12.78 -2.75
N ALA A 125 11.18 11.64 -2.76
CA ALA A 125 12.63 11.56 -2.57
C ALA A 125 13.39 12.26 -3.70
N LEU A 126 12.94 12.07 -4.95
CA LEU A 126 13.47 12.76 -6.12
C LEU A 126 13.05 14.24 -6.20
N ARG A 127 12.10 14.69 -5.37
CA ARG A 127 11.48 16.03 -5.40
C ARG A 127 10.79 16.35 -6.74
N GLU A 128 10.32 15.32 -7.44
CA GLU A 128 9.43 15.46 -8.60
C GLU A 128 8.06 15.98 -8.17
N VAL A 129 7.61 15.59 -6.97
CA VAL A 129 6.41 16.10 -6.31
C VAL A 129 6.74 16.76 -4.97
N ARG A 130 6.01 17.82 -4.62
CA ARG A 130 6.10 18.51 -3.34
C ARG A 130 4.83 18.30 -2.54
N LEU A 131 4.88 18.50 -1.22
CA LEU A 131 3.72 18.36 -0.33
C LEU A 131 2.47 19.13 -0.80
N ARG A 132 2.65 20.31 -1.39
CA ARG A 132 1.55 21.14 -1.94
C ARG A 132 0.85 20.55 -3.16
N ASP A 133 1.48 19.58 -3.83
CA ASP A 133 0.97 18.93 -5.04
C ASP A 133 0.08 17.71 -4.72
N TRP A 134 -0.20 17.43 -3.43
CA TRP A 134 -1.01 16.28 -2.99
C TRP A 134 -2.33 16.14 -3.76
N TRP A 135 -3.04 17.25 -4.00
CA TRP A 135 -4.32 17.24 -4.71
C TRP A 135 -4.18 16.80 -6.18
N LYS A 136 -3.06 17.15 -6.84
CA LYS A 136 -2.78 16.72 -8.22
C LYS A 136 -2.54 15.22 -8.28
N VAL A 137 -1.90 14.67 -7.24
CA VAL A 137 -1.70 13.22 -7.11
C VAL A 137 -3.05 12.53 -6.94
N VAL A 138 -3.95 13.01 -6.06
CA VAL A 138 -5.30 12.45 -5.94
C VAL A 138 -6.05 12.45 -7.27
N LEU A 139 -6.02 13.57 -8.00
CA LEU A 139 -6.68 13.69 -9.31
C LEU A 139 -6.09 12.77 -10.38
N ARG A 140 -4.83 12.36 -10.24
CA ARG A 140 -4.18 11.40 -11.14
C ARG A 140 -4.49 9.95 -10.74
N GLU A 141 -4.48 9.66 -9.45
CA GLU A 141 -4.64 8.30 -8.93
C GLU A 141 -6.09 7.84 -8.92
N PHE A 142 -7.05 8.74 -8.68
CA PHE A 142 -8.47 8.40 -8.69
C PHE A 142 -8.95 7.77 -10.02
N PRO A 143 -8.77 8.39 -11.20
CA PRO A 143 -9.16 7.76 -12.47
C PRO A 143 -8.32 6.52 -12.79
N THR A 144 -7.04 6.50 -12.40
CA THR A 144 -6.16 5.33 -12.60
C THR A 144 -6.71 4.12 -11.81
N GLY A 145 -7.07 4.33 -10.55
CA GLY A 145 -7.68 3.33 -9.69
C GLY A 145 -9.02 2.81 -10.22
N ILE A 146 -9.86 3.68 -10.79
CA ILE A 146 -11.11 3.25 -11.44
C ILE A 146 -10.81 2.32 -12.62
N VAL A 147 -9.89 2.70 -13.51
CA VAL A 147 -9.56 1.90 -14.70
C VAL A 147 -8.97 0.54 -14.31
N LEU A 148 -8.04 0.53 -13.35
CA LEU A 148 -7.46 -0.71 -12.84
C LEU A 148 -8.51 -1.58 -12.14
N GLY A 149 -9.37 -0.98 -11.32
CA GLY A 149 -10.46 -1.66 -10.65
C GLY A 149 -11.47 -2.27 -11.61
N CYS A 150 -11.85 -1.55 -12.68
CA CYS A 150 -12.72 -2.06 -13.74
C CYS A 150 -12.06 -3.24 -14.47
N THR A 151 -10.76 -3.14 -14.76
CA THR A 151 -9.99 -4.22 -15.41
C THR A 151 -10.01 -5.48 -14.55
N LEU A 152 -9.75 -5.36 -13.25
CA LEU A 152 -9.82 -6.49 -12.31
C LEU A 152 -11.25 -7.01 -12.12
N GLY A 153 -12.25 -6.12 -12.10
CA GLY A 153 -13.66 -6.49 -12.03
C GLY A 153 -14.13 -7.33 -13.22
N VAL A 154 -13.71 -6.96 -14.44
CA VAL A 154 -13.98 -7.76 -15.65
C VAL A 154 -13.34 -9.14 -15.56
N ILE A 155 -12.09 -9.22 -15.10
CA ILE A 155 -11.40 -10.51 -14.88
C ILE A 155 -12.15 -11.36 -13.85
N ALA A 156 -12.63 -10.75 -12.77
CA ALA A 156 -13.40 -11.44 -11.74
C ALA A 156 -14.72 -12.00 -12.29
N ILE A 157 -15.48 -11.21 -13.06
CA ILE A 157 -16.71 -11.68 -13.71
C ILE A 157 -16.42 -12.86 -14.63
N ILE A 158 -15.44 -12.73 -15.52
CA ILE A 158 -15.07 -13.82 -16.45
C ILE A 158 -14.74 -15.09 -15.67
N ARG A 159 -13.94 -14.98 -14.61
CA ARG A 159 -13.53 -16.13 -13.80
C ARG A 159 -14.71 -16.77 -13.05
N ILE A 160 -15.68 -15.99 -12.57
CA ILE A 160 -16.86 -16.52 -11.89
C ILE A 160 -17.79 -17.21 -12.90
N THR A 161 -18.08 -16.56 -14.02
CA THR A 161 -18.90 -17.12 -15.11
C THR A 161 -18.32 -18.43 -15.64
N VAL A 162 -17.02 -18.46 -15.94
CA VAL A 162 -16.38 -19.67 -16.46
C VAL A 162 -16.45 -20.82 -15.45
N TRP A 163 -16.30 -20.56 -14.15
CA TRP A 163 -16.38 -21.62 -13.15
C TRP A 163 -17.80 -22.16 -12.98
N GLN A 164 -18.81 -21.28 -13.04
CA GLN A 164 -20.21 -21.69 -12.98
C GLN A 164 -20.59 -22.53 -14.20
N GLU A 165 -20.34 -22.02 -15.40
CA GLU A 165 -20.78 -22.63 -16.66
C GLU A 165 -19.99 -23.91 -17.00
N ALA A 166 -18.71 -23.98 -16.62
CA ALA A 166 -17.91 -25.20 -16.77
C ALA A 166 -18.20 -26.24 -15.68
N GLY A 167 -19.04 -25.92 -14.68
CA GLY A 167 -19.38 -26.82 -13.58
C GLY A 167 -18.25 -27.08 -12.59
N PHE A 168 -17.23 -26.19 -12.53
CA PHE A 168 -16.13 -26.32 -11.57
C PHE A 168 -16.55 -25.97 -10.15
N TYR A 169 -17.50 -25.04 -9.99
CA TYR A 169 -18.05 -24.64 -8.70
C TYR A 169 -19.44 -24.02 -8.90
N ASP A 170 -20.38 -24.32 -8.00
CA ASP A 170 -21.71 -23.72 -8.00
C ASP A 170 -21.77 -22.55 -7.00
N TYR A 171 -21.85 -21.34 -7.54
CA TYR A 171 -22.01 -20.08 -6.79
C TYR A 171 -23.47 -19.79 -6.41
N GLY A 172 -24.40 -20.69 -6.74
CA GLY A 172 -25.83 -20.60 -6.45
C GLY A 172 -26.63 -19.91 -7.55
N GLU A 173 -27.96 -19.90 -7.38
CA GLU A 173 -28.91 -19.36 -8.38
C GLU A 173 -28.61 -17.91 -8.77
N HIS A 174 -28.19 -17.09 -7.80
CA HIS A 174 -27.93 -15.67 -7.96
C HIS A 174 -26.46 -15.34 -8.24
N TRP A 175 -25.69 -16.30 -8.78
CA TRP A 175 -24.28 -16.11 -9.12
C TRP A 175 -23.97 -14.87 -9.99
N PRO A 176 -24.83 -14.39 -10.92
CA PRO A 176 -24.52 -13.19 -11.70
C PRO A 176 -24.48 -11.94 -10.81
N LEU A 177 -25.34 -11.87 -9.79
CA LEU A 177 -25.36 -10.77 -8.82
C LEU A 177 -24.14 -10.82 -7.89
N VAL A 178 -23.69 -12.02 -7.52
CA VAL A 178 -22.43 -12.21 -6.79
C VAL A 178 -21.25 -11.72 -7.63
N ALA A 179 -21.18 -12.09 -8.91
CA ALA A 179 -20.13 -11.64 -9.81
C ALA A 179 -20.11 -10.11 -9.97
N LEU A 180 -21.28 -9.49 -10.12
CA LEU A 180 -21.43 -8.04 -10.18
C LEU A 180 -21.00 -7.36 -8.86
N THR A 181 -21.38 -7.94 -7.72
CA THR A 181 -20.99 -7.46 -6.39
C THR A 181 -19.47 -7.43 -6.23
N VAL A 182 -18.80 -8.53 -6.58
CA VAL A 182 -17.33 -8.63 -6.54
C VAL A 182 -16.70 -7.59 -7.47
N ALA A 183 -17.21 -7.45 -8.70
CA ALA A 183 -16.66 -6.50 -9.67
C ALA A 183 -16.77 -5.04 -9.23
N ILE A 184 -17.94 -4.61 -8.77
CA ILE A 184 -18.15 -3.22 -8.30
C ILE A 184 -17.31 -2.95 -7.05
N SER A 185 -17.21 -3.94 -6.16
CA SER A 185 -16.38 -3.82 -4.96
C SER A 185 -14.90 -3.66 -5.30
N LEU A 186 -14.40 -4.41 -6.29
CA LEU A 186 -13.04 -4.24 -6.80
C LEU A 186 -12.80 -2.83 -7.36
N VAL A 187 -13.77 -2.25 -8.08
CA VAL A 187 -13.65 -0.85 -8.55
C VAL A 187 -13.49 0.10 -7.36
N GLY A 188 -14.39 0.04 -6.39
CA GLY A 188 -14.37 0.93 -5.24
C GLY A 188 -13.08 0.79 -4.42
N LEU A 189 -12.67 -0.45 -4.17
CA LEU A 189 -11.57 -0.77 -3.27
C LEU A 189 -10.19 -0.57 -3.90
N VAL A 190 -10.01 -0.86 -5.19
CA VAL A 190 -8.77 -0.55 -5.92
C VAL A 190 -8.61 0.96 -6.06
N THR A 191 -9.70 1.68 -6.32
CA THR A 191 -9.70 3.16 -6.34
C THR A 191 -9.31 3.73 -4.97
N PHE A 192 -9.95 3.24 -3.91
CA PHE A 192 -9.64 3.65 -2.55
C PHE A 192 -8.19 3.33 -2.17
N GLY A 193 -7.73 2.10 -2.43
CA GLY A 193 -6.36 1.66 -2.18
C GLY A 193 -5.33 2.52 -2.90
N SER A 194 -5.53 2.81 -4.19
CA SER A 194 -4.66 3.70 -4.98
C SER A 194 -4.55 5.09 -4.34
N VAL A 195 -5.68 5.70 -4.01
CA VAL A 195 -5.72 7.06 -3.44
C VAL A 195 -5.10 7.10 -2.05
N VAL A 196 -5.47 6.17 -1.16
CA VAL A 196 -4.93 6.13 0.20
C VAL A 196 -3.44 5.84 0.19
N GLY A 197 -3.00 4.86 -0.61
CA GLY A 197 -1.57 4.56 -0.76
C GLY A 197 -0.79 5.77 -1.24
N ALA A 198 -1.28 6.45 -2.27
CA ALA A 198 -0.65 7.66 -2.77
C ALA A 198 -0.61 8.80 -1.73
N MET A 199 -1.62 8.89 -0.84
CA MET A 199 -1.70 9.96 0.15
C MET A 199 -0.92 9.70 1.43
N LEU A 200 -0.69 8.44 1.80
CA LEU A 200 -0.02 8.10 3.06
C LEU A 200 1.37 8.75 3.20
N PRO A 201 2.27 8.73 2.19
CA PRO A 201 3.56 9.41 2.27
C PRO A 201 3.46 10.92 2.49
N PHE A 202 2.43 11.58 1.93
CA PHE A 202 2.17 13.00 2.15
C PHE A 202 1.73 13.28 3.58
N VAL A 203 0.86 12.43 4.12
CA VAL A 203 0.38 12.53 5.50
C VAL A 203 1.56 12.40 6.46
N LEU A 204 2.34 11.32 6.36
CA LEU A 204 3.51 11.08 7.20
C LEU A 204 4.49 12.26 7.16
N LYS A 205 4.83 12.74 5.97
CA LYS A 205 5.74 13.87 5.81
C LYS A 205 5.18 15.16 6.40
N ARG A 206 3.87 15.37 6.35
CA ARG A 206 3.22 16.56 6.93
C ARG A 206 3.24 16.55 8.46
N ILE A 207 3.14 15.38 9.08
CA ILE A 207 3.24 15.21 10.53
C ILE A 207 4.69 15.04 11.04
N GLY A 208 5.68 15.16 10.14
CA GLY A 208 7.10 15.16 10.49
C GLY A 208 7.77 13.78 10.49
N PHE A 209 7.07 12.73 10.04
CA PHE A 209 7.64 11.40 9.86
C PHE A 209 8.25 11.24 8.47
N ASP A 210 9.20 10.32 8.39
CA ASP A 210 9.81 9.90 7.12
C ASP A 210 8.75 9.22 6.22
N PRO A 211 8.53 9.69 4.97
CA PRO A 211 7.67 9.04 3.99
C PRO A 211 7.98 7.55 3.76
N ALA A 212 9.24 7.12 3.88
CA ALA A 212 9.63 5.72 3.66
C ALA A 212 9.02 4.76 4.69
N ASN A 213 8.57 5.28 5.84
CA ASN A 213 7.83 4.52 6.85
C ASN A 213 6.39 4.18 6.41
N ALA A 214 5.90 4.67 5.27
CA ALA A 214 4.66 4.23 4.65
C ALA A 214 4.83 2.80 4.08
N SER A 215 4.98 1.83 4.98
CA SER A 215 5.28 0.45 4.62
C SER A 215 4.12 -0.21 3.86
N ALA A 216 4.43 -1.06 2.88
CA ALA A 216 3.44 -1.83 2.13
C ALA A 216 2.50 -2.65 3.06
N PRO A 217 3.00 -3.33 4.11
CA PRO A 217 2.12 -4.07 5.02
C PRO A 217 1.11 -3.16 5.75
N PHE A 218 1.52 -1.97 6.20
CA PHE A 218 0.62 -1.05 6.90
C PHE A 218 -0.55 -0.60 6.01
N ILE A 219 -0.28 -0.41 4.72
CA ILE A 219 -1.30 -0.02 3.74
C ILE A 219 -2.27 -1.17 3.50
N ALA A 220 -1.74 -2.40 3.36
CA ALA A 220 -2.58 -3.58 3.27
C ALA A 220 -3.56 -3.63 4.45
N THR A 221 -3.08 -3.44 5.69
CA THR A 221 -3.96 -3.46 6.87
C THR A 221 -5.05 -2.39 6.86
N LEU A 222 -4.74 -1.17 6.41
CA LEU A 222 -5.72 -0.09 6.29
C LEU A 222 -6.78 -0.42 5.23
N VAL A 223 -6.32 -0.89 4.07
CA VAL A 223 -7.20 -1.28 2.96
C VAL A 223 -8.01 -2.54 3.30
N ASP A 224 -7.52 -3.40 4.18
CA ASP A 224 -8.24 -4.57 4.66
C ASP A 224 -9.49 -4.16 5.44
N VAL A 225 -9.33 -3.37 6.49
CA VAL A 225 -10.45 -2.91 7.33
C VAL A 225 -11.50 -2.17 6.50
N THR A 226 -11.05 -1.19 5.72
CA THR A 226 -11.93 -0.38 4.88
C THR A 226 -12.52 -1.19 3.72
N GLY A 227 -11.79 -2.19 3.26
CA GLY A 227 -12.16 -3.02 2.13
C GLY A 227 -13.32 -3.94 2.43
N LEU A 228 -13.36 -4.53 3.63
CA LEU A 228 -14.53 -5.26 4.12
C LEU A 228 -15.77 -4.37 4.16
N VAL A 229 -15.63 -3.15 4.69
CA VAL A 229 -16.75 -2.20 4.77
C VAL A 229 -17.27 -1.88 3.37
N ILE A 230 -16.40 -1.59 2.40
CA ILE A 230 -16.80 -1.32 1.01
C ILE A 230 -17.49 -2.55 0.41
N TYR A 231 -16.88 -3.74 0.56
CA TYR A 231 -17.40 -4.97 -0.03
C TYR A 231 -18.80 -5.33 0.48
N PHE A 232 -18.99 -5.35 1.80
CA PHE A 232 -20.29 -5.69 2.38
C PHE A 232 -21.33 -4.59 2.22
N SER A 233 -20.91 -3.32 2.11
CA SER A 233 -21.84 -2.24 1.73
C SER A 233 -22.36 -2.41 0.31
N VAL A 234 -21.47 -2.73 -0.64
CA VAL A 234 -21.85 -3.01 -2.04
C VAL A 234 -22.72 -4.26 -2.12
N ALA A 235 -22.36 -5.32 -1.39
CA ALA A 235 -23.16 -6.53 -1.29
C ALA A 235 -24.56 -6.25 -0.75
N SER A 236 -24.69 -5.47 0.33
CA SER A 236 -25.98 -5.12 0.92
C SER A 236 -26.88 -4.35 -0.05
N VAL A 237 -26.30 -3.49 -0.90
CA VAL A 237 -27.06 -2.73 -1.92
C VAL A 237 -27.51 -3.62 -3.09
N ILE A 238 -26.66 -4.53 -3.55
CA ILE A 238 -26.94 -5.35 -4.75
C ILE A 238 -27.75 -6.60 -4.42
N LEU A 239 -27.47 -7.22 -3.28
CA LEU A 239 -28.04 -8.49 -2.84
C LEU A 239 -29.16 -8.32 -1.81
N GLY A 240 -29.41 -7.08 -1.36
CA GLY A 240 -30.46 -6.76 -0.40
C GLY A 240 -31.84 -7.18 -0.90
N GLY A 241 -32.52 -8.03 -0.13
CA GLY A 241 -33.83 -8.57 -0.46
C GLY A 241 -33.81 -9.80 -1.38
N VAL A 242 -32.62 -10.31 -1.74
CA VAL A 242 -32.45 -11.53 -2.54
C VAL A 242 -31.61 -12.56 -1.78
N LEU A 243 -30.36 -12.21 -1.47
CA LEU A 243 -29.38 -13.06 -0.79
C LEU A 243 -28.99 -12.52 0.59
N LEU A 244 -29.16 -11.23 0.84
CA LEU A 244 -28.91 -10.54 2.12
C LEU A 244 -30.19 -9.90 2.63
#